data_AF-X1U453-F1
#
_entry.id   AF-X1U453-F1
#
_cell.length_a   1.000
_cell.length_b   1.000
_cell.length_c   1.000
_cell.angle_alpha   90.00
_cell.angle_beta   90.00
_cell.angle_gamma   90.00
#
_symmetry.space_group_name_H-M   'P 1'
#
loop_
_entity.id
_entity.type
_entity.pdbx_description
1 polymer ?
#
loop_
_entity_poly.entity_id
_entity_poly.type
_entity_poly.pdbx_seq_one_letter_code
_entity_poly.pdbx_strand_id
1 'polypeptide(L)'
;DETKKHIQEGWFSTGDIGVIDKDGYLFLKGRKKDMILSSSGINIYPEDIEYVLNRIEEVKDSCVFGEEKEGKTMIIAAILLKGETNSQEVMRKANKQLNLSQQINKIIAWPEEDFPRTSTLKIKKSEVARHLKSKEPIFKKTIPKNRLLTLLSKFTSGSITKKSNLMTDLKIDSVYRVELLAQIEE
;
A
#
# COMPACT_ATOMS: atom_id res chain seq x y z
N ASP A 1 -9.06 -23.86 -21.23
CA ASP A 1 -7.72 -23.85 -21.86
C ASP A 1 -7.14 -22.45 -21.99
N GLU A 2 -6.55 -21.91 -20.92
CA GLU A 2 -5.79 -20.64 -20.99
C GLU A 2 -4.50 -20.79 -21.82
N THR A 3 -3.92 -22.00 -21.89
CA THR A 3 -2.64 -22.29 -22.58
C THR A 3 -2.65 -21.93 -24.07
N LYS A 4 -3.80 -22.08 -24.76
CA LYS A 4 -3.92 -21.75 -26.20
C LYS A 4 -3.88 -20.24 -26.48
N LYS A 5 -4.20 -19.39 -25.49
CA LYS A 5 -4.14 -17.92 -25.65
C LYS A 5 -2.73 -17.35 -25.59
N HIS A 6 -1.75 -18.12 -25.11
CA HIS A 6 -0.38 -17.66 -24.89
C HIS A 6 0.62 -18.16 -25.94
N ILE A 7 0.20 -19.01 -26.88
CA ILE A 7 1.05 -19.50 -27.96
C ILE A 7 0.76 -18.66 -29.20
N GLN A 8 1.72 -17.81 -29.59
CA GLN A 8 1.72 -17.09 -30.86
C GLN A 8 2.86 -17.60 -31.71
N GLU A 9 2.56 -18.07 -32.92
CA GLU A 9 3.57 -18.54 -33.89
C GLU A 9 4.53 -19.61 -33.33
N GLY A 10 4.04 -20.49 -32.46
CA GLY A 10 4.85 -21.53 -31.82
C GLY A 10 5.64 -21.07 -30.60
N TRP A 11 5.61 -19.78 -30.26
CA TRP A 11 6.27 -19.21 -29.09
C TRP A 11 5.30 -19.01 -27.92
N PHE A 12 5.71 -19.43 -26.73
CA PHE A 12 4.95 -19.21 -25.50
C PHE A 12 5.30 -17.87 -24.88
N SER A 13 4.33 -16.96 -24.82
CA SER A 13 4.48 -15.66 -24.17
C SER A 13 4.49 -15.81 -22.64
N THR A 14 5.68 -15.76 -22.03
CA THR A 14 5.83 -15.85 -20.55
C THR A 14 5.23 -14.65 -19.82
N GLY A 15 5.11 -13.52 -20.51
CA GLY A 15 4.68 -12.24 -19.94
C GLY A 15 5.77 -11.51 -19.14
N ASP A 16 7.00 -12.05 -19.15
CA ASP A 16 8.18 -11.38 -18.62
C ASP A 16 8.75 -10.42 -19.68
N ILE A 17 9.25 -9.28 -19.22
CA ILE A 17 9.91 -8.28 -20.06
C ILE A 17 11.41 -8.44 -19.82
N GLY A 18 12.17 -8.52 -20.90
CA GLY A 18 13.63 -8.50 -20.84
C GLY A 18 14.23 -7.60 -21.91
N VAL A 19 15.46 -7.17 -21.67
CA VAL A 19 16.27 -6.41 -22.62
C VAL A 19 17.57 -7.18 -22.84
N ILE A 20 17.94 -7.37 -24.11
CA ILE A 20 19.24 -7.91 -24.47
C ILE A 20 20.18 -6.72 -24.66
N ASP A 21 21.32 -6.74 -23.97
CA ASP A 21 22.33 -5.68 -24.13
C ASP A 21 23.19 -5.88 -25.39
N LYS A 22 24.19 -5.00 -25.56
CA LYS A 22 25.09 -5.04 -26.72
C LYS A 22 25.98 -6.29 -26.74
N ASP A 23 26.19 -6.91 -25.58
CA ASP A 23 27.06 -8.07 -25.40
C ASP A 23 26.27 -9.39 -25.45
N GLY A 24 24.96 -9.32 -25.68
CA GLY A 24 24.07 -10.48 -25.82
C GLY A 24 23.50 -11.01 -24.50
N TYR A 25 23.67 -10.30 -23.38
CA TYR A 25 23.12 -10.69 -22.09
C TYR A 25 21.66 -10.27 -21.94
N LEU A 26 20.81 -11.20 -21.51
CA LEU A 26 19.40 -10.97 -21.22
C LEU A 26 19.22 -10.46 -19.78
N PHE A 27 18.67 -9.26 -19.64
CA PHE A 27 18.27 -8.67 -18.37
C PHE A 27 16.75 -8.69 -18.24
N LEU A 28 16.25 -9.36 -17.21
CA LEU A 28 14.83 -9.33 -16.88
C LEU A 28 14.48 -8.00 -16.19
N LYS A 29 13.45 -7.32 -16.68
CA LYS A 29 12.94 -6.06 -16.15
C LYS A 29 11.71 -6.21 -15.26
N GLY A 30 11.01 -7.35 -15.34
CA GLY A 30 9.80 -7.60 -14.57
C GLY A 30 8.71 -8.21 -15.44
N ARG A 31 7.44 -8.14 -15.00
CA ARG A 31 6.31 -8.67 -15.78
C ARG A 31 5.53 -7.55 -16.43
N LYS A 32 5.09 -7.76 -17.67
CA LYS A 32 4.30 -6.79 -18.45
C LYS A 32 3.04 -6.32 -17.74
N LYS A 33 2.40 -7.22 -16.99
CA LYS A 33 1.17 -6.92 -16.23
C LYS A 33 1.40 -6.08 -14.97
N ASP A 34 2.62 -6.09 -14.44
CA ASP A 34 2.96 -5.42 -13.17
C ASP A 34 3.64 -4.05 -13.43
N MET A 35 4.02 -3.78 -14.68
CA MET A 35 4.59 -2.50 -15.13
C MET A 35 3.64 -1.33 -14.83
N ILE A 36 4.19 -0.26 -14.27
CA ILE A 36 3.49 0.99 -13.99
C ILE A 36 3.80 1.97 -15.14
N LEU A 37 2.76 2.54 -15.76
CA LEU A 37 2.93 3.61 -16.75
C LEU A 37 2.81 4.97 -16.04
N SER A 38 3.88 5.76 -16.05
CA SER A 38 3.86 7.11 -15.49
C SER A 38 2.94 8.03 -16.28
N SER A 39 2.48 9.14 -15.67
CA SER A 39 1.71 10.17 -16.37
C SER A 39 2.46 10.81 -17.54
N SER A 40 3.79 10.66 -17.61
CA SER A 40 4.64 11.12 -18.71
C SER A 40 4.88 10.03 -19.77
N GLY A 41 4.23 8.87 -19.67
CA GLY A 41 4.39 7.74 -20.60
C GLY A 41 5.65 6.92 -20.38
N ILE A 42 6.32 7.06 -19.22
CA ILE A 42 7.54 6.31 -18.90
C ILE A 42 7.16 4.98 -18.24
N ASN A 43 7.75 3.88 -18.73
CA ASN A 43 7.61 2.56 -18.12
C ASN A 43 8.42 2.48 -16.82
N ILE A 44 7.75 2.14 -15.72
CA ILE A 44 8.33 1.96 -14.40
C ILE A 44 8.12 0.51 -13.99
N TYR A 45 9.21 -0.17 -13.62
CA TYR A 45 9.18 -1.54 -13.15
C TYR A 45 9.21 -1.54 -11.61
N PRO A 46 8.13 -2.02 -10.95
CA PRO A 46 8.09 -2.06 -9.49
C PRO A 46 9.26 -2.82 -8.86
N GLU A 47 9.75 -3.86 -9.55
CA GLU A 47 10.85 -4.71 -9.10
C GLU A 47 12.14 -3.90 -8.85
N ASP A 48 12.39 -2.87 -9.65
CA ASP A 48 13.54 -1.98 -9.45
C ASP A 48 13.43 -1.19 -8.12
N ILE A 49 12.21 -0.79 -7.77
CA ILE A 49 11.91 -0.03 -6.56
C ILE A 49 11.92 -0.96 -5.33
N GLU A 50 11.34 -2.15 -5.46
CA GLU A 50 11.36 -3.22 -4.45
C GLU A 50 12.80 -3.63 -4.12
N TYR A 51 13.66 -3.72 -5.14
CA TYR A 51 15.09 -3.99 -4.96
C TYR A 51 15.80 -2.96 -4.10
N VAL A 52 15.53 -1.66 -4.32
CA VAL A 52 16.09 -0.57 -3.50
C VAL A 52 15.53 -0.63 -2.08
N LEU A 53 14.22 -0.81 -1.92
CA LEU A 53 13.57 -0.89 -0.60
C LEU A 53 14.10 -2.07 0.22
N ASN A 54 14.22 -3.25 -0.37
CA ASN A 54 14.65 -4.47 0.33
C ASN A 54 16.12 -4.47 0.76
N ARG A 55 16.91 -3.50 0.27
CA ARG A 55 18.30 -3.25 0.72
C ARG A 55 18.40 -2.32 1.93
N ILE A 56 17.30 -1.67 2.29
CA ILE A 56 17.24 -0.84 3.50
C ILE A 56 17.14 -1.78 4.71
N GLU A 57 18.00 -1.58 5.69
CA GLU A 57 18.16 -2.49 6.83
C GLU A 57 16.83 -2.76 7.56
N GLU A 58 16.01 -1.72 7.72
CA GLU A 58 14.75 -1.76 8.45
C GLU A 58 13.62 -2.49 7.69
N VAL A 59 13.78 -2.74 6.38
CA VAL A 59 12.79 -3.40 5.53
C VAL A 59 13.03 -4.91 5.50
N LYS A 60 11.99 -5.68 5.84
CA LYS A 60 11.94 -7.14 5.73
C LYS A 60 11.59 -7.57 4.30
N ASP A 61 10.56 -6.96 3.73
CA ASP A 61 10.09 -7.21 2.37
C ASP A 61 9.26 -6.02 1.89
N SER A 62 9.06 -5.89 0.58
CA SER A 62 8.31 -4.80 -0.02
C SER A 62 7.45 -5.25 -1.19
N CYS A 63 6.37 -4.51 -1.40
CA CYS A 63 5.45 -4.69 -2.52
C CYS A 63 5.11 -3.32 -3.09
N VAL A 64 5.49 -3.07 -4.32
CA VAL A 64 5.28 -1.81 -5.02
C VAL A 64 4.25 -1.99 -6.14
N PHE A 65 3.34 -1.04 -6.25
CA PHE A 65 2.32 -1.01 -7.29
C PHE A 65 1.92 0.42 -7.64
N GLY A 66 1.36 0.59 -8.83
CA GLY A 66 0.84 1.85 -9.32
C GLY A 66 -0.64 2.01 -8.98
N GLU A 67 -1.04 3.23 -8.68
CA GLU A 67 -2.44 3.63 -8.54
C GLU A 67 -2.68 4.94 -9.30
N GLU A 68 -3.70 4.95 -10.14
CA GLU A 68 -4.15 6.18 -10.79
C GLU A 68 -5.06 6.95 -9.82
N LYS A 69 -4.70 8.20 -9.52
CA LYS A 69 -5.46 9.11 -8.68
C LYS A 69 -5.50 10.48 -9.33
N GLU A 70 -6.71 10.98 -9.63
CA GLU A 70 -6.93 12.29 -10.24
C GLU A 70 -6.14 12.51 -11.55
N GLY A 71 -6.06 11.48 -12.39
CA GLY A 71 -5.31 11.52 -13.66
C GLY A 71 -3.79 11.49 -13.50
N LYS A 72 -3.28 11.27 -12.28
CA LYS A 72 -1.86 11.08 -12.00
C LYS A 72 -1.58 9.65 -11.58
N THR A 73 -0.52 9.06 -12.12
CA THR A 73 -0.03 7.76 -11.67
C THR A 73 0.82 7.96 -10.41
N MET A 74 0.40 7.34 -9.31
CA MET A 74 1.09 7.35 -8.03
C MET A 74 1.76 5.99 -7.80
N ILE A 75 3.02 6.02 -7.38
CA ILE A 75 3.77 4.84 -6.94
C ILE A 75 3.53 4.65 -5.44
N ILE A 76 2.98 3.50 -5.07
CA ILE A 76 2.70 3.13 -3.69
C ILE A 76 3.58 1.95 -3.30
N ALA A 77 4.27 2.08 -2.17
CA ALA A 77 5.05 1.02 -1.57
C ALA A 77 4.40 0.53 -0.27
N ALA A 78 4.05 -0.75 -0.21
CA ALA A 78 3.76 -1.45 1.03
C ALA A 78 5.04 -2.11 1.53
N ILE A 79 5.39 -1.93 2.80
CA ILE A 79 6.62 -2.49 3.38
C ILE A 79 6.32 -3.30 4.64
N LEU A 80 6.98 -4.44 4.78
CA LEU A 80 7.11 -5.15 6.04
C LEU A 80 8.37 -4.64 6.74
N LEU A 81 8.25 -4.22 7.99
CA LEU A 81 9.39 -3.75 8.79
C LEU A 81 9.94 -4.88 9.66
N LYS A 82 11.24 -4.86 9.94
CA LYS A 82 11.88 -5.79 10.88
C LYS A 82 11.70 -5.39 12.36
N GLY A 83 11.20 -4.19 12.61
CA GLY A 83 10.96 -3.64 13.94
C GLY A 83 10.18 -2.33 13.88
N GLU A 84 10.14 -1.60 14.99
CA GLU A 84 9.53 -0.27 15.01
C GLU A 84 10.45 0.74 14.31
N THR A 85 10.02 1.24 13.16
CA THR A 85 10.75 2.24 12.39
C THR A 85 9.78 3.18 11.70
N ASN A 86 10.19 4.42 11.50
CA ASN A 86 9.43 5.38 10.74
C ASN A 86 9.48 5.04 9.23
N SER A 87 8.36 4.58 8.68
CA SER A 87 8.22 4.28 7.25
C SER A 87 8.54 5.47 6.35
N GLN A 88 8.30 6.71 6.80
CA GLN A 88 8.64 7.91 6.04
C GLN A 88 10.15 8.06 5.85
N GLU A 89 10.96 7.65 6.84
CA GLU A 89 12.41 7.70 6.71
C GLU A 89 12.91 6.65 5.71
N VAL A 90 12.31 5.46 5.71
CA VAL A 90 12.57 4.42 4.69
C VAL A 90 12.28 4.98 3.28
N MET A 91 11.15 5.66 3.09
CA MET A 91 10.81 6.28 1.81
C MET A 91 11.84 7.34 1.39
N ARG A 92 12.33 8.17 2.32
CA ARG A 92 13.39 9.16 2.03
C ARG A 92 14.70 8.50 1.62
N LYS A 93 15.12 7.44 2.32
CA LYS A 93 16.32 6.66 1.97
C LYS A 93 16.20 6.02 0.59
N ALA A 94 15.03 5.47 0.26
CA ALA A 94 14.76 4.87 -1.04
C ALA A 94 14.75 5.93 -2.16
N ASN A 95 14.00 7.02 -2.00
CA ASN A 95 13.86 8.07 -3.02
C ASN A 95 15.16 8.81 -3.34
N LYS A 96 16.16 8.78 -2.46
CA LYS A 96 17.52 9.29 -2.73
C LYS A 96 18.31 8.42 -3.72
N GLN A 97 17.96 7.14 -3.83
CA GLN A 97 18.63 6.17 -4.72
C GLN A 97 17.84 5.92 -6.01
N LEU A 98 16.58 6.35 -6.06
CA LEU A 98 15.68 6.17 -7.20
C LEU A 98 15.74 7.36 -8.15
N ASN A 99 15.48 7.10 -9.44
CA ASN A 99 15.26 8.15 -10.42
C ASN A 99 14.00 8.95 -10.10
N LEU A 100 13.92 10.20 -10.57
CA LEU A 100 12.76 11.08 -10.34
C LEU A 100 11.41 10.44 -10.73
N SER A 101 11.38 9.72 -11.85
CA SER A 101 10.20 9.01 -12.34
C SER A 101 9.82 7.78 -11.51
N GLN A 102 10.73 7.26 -10.69
CA GLN A 102 10.54 6.06 -9.86
C GLN A 102 10.31 6.40 -8.38
N GLN A 103 10.28 7.69 -8.01
CA GLN A 103 10.13 8.08 -6.63
C GLN A 103 8.76 7.64 -6.07
N ILE A 104 8.82 7.01 -4.91
CA ILE A 104 7.66 6.54 -4.17
C ILE A 104 6.87 7.75 -3.69
N ASN A 105 5.58 7.80 -4.02
CA ASN A 105 4.69 8.89 -3.61
C ASN A 105 4.01 8.60 -2.27
N LYS A 106 3.75 7.33 -1.95
CA LYS A 106 3.12 6.90 -0.71
C LYS A 106 3.76 5.62 -0.19
N ILE A 107 4.14 5.61 1.08
CA ILE A 107 4.64 4.41 1.76
C ILE A 107 3.70 4.01 2.89
N ILE A 108 3.46 2.71 3.02
CA ILE A 108 2.55 2.14 4.01
C ILE A 108 3.26 0.98 4.71
N ALA A 109 3.38 1.06 6.04
CA ALA A 109 3.81 -0.09 6.82
C ALA A 109 2.67 -1.12 6.84
N TRP A 110 2.96 -2.33 6.39
CA TRP A 110 1.99 -3.41 6.36
C TRP A 110 1.68 -3.86 7.79
N PRO A 111 0.39 -4.02 8.15
CA PRO A 111 -0.01 -4.22 9.55
C PRO A 111 0.11 -5.66 10.03
N GLU A 112 0.28 -6.63 9.14
CA GLU A 112 0.37 -8.06 9.47
C GLU A 112 1.82 -8.53 9.40
N GLU A 113 2.13 -9.70 9.95
CA GLU A 113 3.51 -10.23 10.01
C GLU A 113 4.12 -10.55 8.64
N ASP A 114 3.25 -10.81 7.66
CA ASP A 114 3.63 -11.10 6.28
C ASP A 114 2.57 -10.63 5.27
N PHE A 115 2.96 -10.56 4.00
CA PHE A 115 2.06 -10.28 2.89
C PHE A 115 1.24 -11.53 2.52
N PRO A 116 0.07 -11.36 1.88
CA PRO A 116 -0.62 -12.46 1.22
C PRO A 116 0.27 -13.06 0.13
N ARG A 117 0.57 -14.36 0.25
CA ARG A 117 1.45 -15.08 -0.68
C ARG A 117 0.70 -16.16 -1.48
N THR A 118 1.28 -16.53 -2.61
CA THR A 118 0.93 -17.76 -3.35
C THR A 118 1.50 -18.99 -2.65
N SER A 119 1.10 -20.18 -3.09
CA SER A 119 1.72 -21.45 -2.66
C SER A 119 3.23 -21.51 -2.97
N THR A 120 3.70 -20.70 -3.91
CA THR A 120 5.12 -20.52 -4.26
C THR A 120 5.81 -19.39 -3.49
N LEU A 121 5.20 -18.88 -2.41
CA LEU A 121 5.71 -17.80 -1.54
C LEU A 121 5.85 -16.43 -2.23
N LYS A 122 5.36 -16.25 -3.45
CA LYS A 122 5.35 -14.96 -4.14
C LYS A 122 4.26 -14.07 -3.55
N ILE A 123 4.56 -12.78 -3.37
CA ILE A 123 3.59 -11.79 -2.93
C ILE A 123 2.47 -11.68 -3.97
N LYS A 124 1.21 -11.72 -3.53
CA LYS A 124 0.04 -11.44 -4.36
C LYS A 124 -0.17 -9.92 -4.41
N LYS A 125 0.55 -9.23 -5.31
CA LYS A 125 0.49 -7.76 -5.46
C LYS A 125 -0.95 -7.22 -5.58
N SER A 126 -1.82 -7.92 -6.33
CA SER A 126 -3.23 -7.55 -6.48
C SER A 126 -4.05 -7.62 -5.20
N GLU A 127 -3.71 -8.54 -4.29
CA GLU A 127 -4.37 -8.68 -2.99
C GLU A 127 -3.89 -7.61 -2.01
N VAL A 128 -2.58 -7.32 -2.00
CA VAL A 128 -1.99 -6.20 -1.25
C VAL A 128 -2.62 -4.87 -1.67
N ALA A 129 -2.65 -4.58 -2.98
CA ALA A 129 -3.28 -3.37 -3.50
C ALA A 129 -4.76 -3.28 -3.14
N ARG A 130 -5.50 -4.40 -3.21
CA ARG A 130 -6.92 -4.45 -2.82
C ARG A 130 -7.12 -4.18 -1.33
N HIS A 131 -6.28 -4.75 -0.46
CA HIS A 131 -6.33 -4.51 0.99
C HIS A 131 -6.06 -3.06 1.36
N LEU A 132 -5.20 -2.39 0.59
CA LEU A 132 -4.87 -0.98 0.81
C LEU A 132 -5.94 -0.04 0.26
N LYS A 133 -6.54 -0.37 -0.89
CA LYS A 133 -7.68 0.36 -1.46
C LYS A 133 -8.95 0.21 -0.62
N SER A 134 -9.21 -0.99 -0.09
CA SER A 134 -10.34 -1.22 0.83
C SER A 134 -10.15 -0.56 2.19
N LYS A 135 -8.93 -0.10 2.50
CA LYS A 135 -8.55 0.66 3.70
C LYS A 135 -8.36 2.18 3.46
N GLU A 136 -8.44 2.71 2.23
CA GLU A 136 -8.99 4.08 2.05
C GLU A 136 -10.47 4.01 2.50
N PRO A 137 -11.00 5.01 3.23
CA PRO A 137 -12.03 4.77 4.22
C PRO A 137 -13.36 4.40 3.58
N ILE A 138 -13.56 3.11 3.33
CA ILE A 138 -14.78 2.49 3.78
C ILE A 138 -14.65 2.57 5.29
N PHE A 139 -15.35 3.54 5.91
CA PHE A 139 -15.70 3.48 7.33
C PHE A 139 -15.98 2.01 7.61
N LYS A 140 -15.08 1.32 8.32
CA LYS A 140 -15.38 -0.02 8.78
C LYS A 140 -16.60 0.18 9.64
N LYS A 141 -17.75 -0.20 9.09
CA LYS A 141 -18.98 -0.44 9.80
C LYS A 141 -18.78 -1.66 10.70
N THR A 142 -17.70 -1.68 11.47
CA THR A 142 -17.75 -2.29 12.78
C THR A 142 -18.51 -1.26 13.60
N ILE A 143 -19.85 -1.27 13.45
CA ILE A 143 -20.72 -0.72 14.47
C ILE A 143 -20.26 -1.46 15.72
N PRO A 144 -19.60 -0.82 16.68
CA PRO A 144 -19.42 -1.46 17.95
C PRO A 144 -20.84 -1.81 18.40
N LYS A 145 -21.08 -3.00 18.95
CA LYS A 145 -22.38 -3.39 19.55
C LYS A 145 -22.87 -2.42 20.65
N ASN A 146 -22.21 -1.28 20.84
CA ASN A 146 -22.35 -0.32 21.91
C ASN A 146 -22.61 1.08 21.32
N ARG A 147 -23.86 1.54 21.46
CA ARG A 147 -24.39 2.84 20.99
C ARG A 147 -23.44 4.02 21.29
N LEU A 148 -22.81 3.99 22.45
CA LEU A 148 -21.84 4.99 22.93
C LEU A 148 -20.67 5.24 21.98
N LEU A 149 -20.05 4.19 21.45
CA LEU A 149 -18.88 4.35 20.57
C LEU A 149 -19.28 4.88 19.18
N THR A 150 -20.49 4.57 18.72
CA THR A 150 -21.06 5.15 17.50
C THR A 150 -21.29 6.64 17.68
N LEU A 151 -21.86 7.06 18.82
CA LEU A 151 -22.06 8.48 19.14
C LEU A 151 -20.73 9.22 19.20
N LEU A 152 -19.75 8.67 19.92
CA LEU A 152 -18.41 9.29 20.05
C LEU A 152 -17.72 9.46 18.69
N SER A 153 -17.84 8.50 17.78
CA SER A 153 -17.24 8.59 16.44
C SER A 153 -17.78 9.74 15.57
N LYS A 154 -18.96 10.29 15.89
CA LYS A 154 -19.50 11.45 15.17
C LYS A 154 -18.76 12.74 15.50
N PHE A 155 -18.19 12.82 16.71
CA PHE A 155 -17.60 14.04 17.25
C PHE A 155 -16.08 14.05 17.23
N THR A 156 -15.43 12.94 16.86
CA THR A 156 -13.97 12.86 16.82
C THR A 156 -13.46 12.03 15.64
N SER A 157 -12.40 12.50 15.00
CA SER A 157 -11.71 11.80 13.90
C SER A 157 -10.52 10.96 14.39
N GLY A 158 -10.26 10.91 15.70
CA GLY A 158 -9.18 10.16 16.33
C GLY A 158 -9.54 8.69 16.61
N SER A 159 -8.51 7.85 16.80
CA SER A 159 -8.69 6.45 17.18
C SER A 159 -9.14 6.33 18.64
N ILE A 160 -10.31 5.74 18.88
CA ILE A 160 -10.91 5.63 20.22
C ILE A 160 -10.54 4.28 20.84
N THR A 161 -9.92 4.31 22.01
CA THR A 161 -9.61 3.12 22.82
C THR A 161 -10.31 3.21 24.18
N LYS A 162 -10.47 2.09 24.89
CA LYS A 162 -11.06 2.07 26.25
C LYS A 162 -10.29 2.92 27.28
N LYS A 163 -9.06 3.33 26.97
CA LYS A 163 -8.20 4.14 27.84
C LYS A 163 -8.11 5.61 27.38
N SER A 164 -8.74 5.96 26.27
CA SER A 164 -8.66 7.31 25.71
C SER A 164 -9.36 8.33 26.62
N ASN A 165 -8.70 9.46 26.88
CA ASN A 165 -9.26 10.59 27.59
C ASN A 165 -10.13 11.45 26.65
N LEU A 166 -11.37 11.70 27.06
CA LEU A 166 -12.34 12.45 26.24
C LEU A 166 -11.86 13.87 25.89
N MET A 167 -11.14 14.53 26.78
CA MET A 167 -10.70 15.91 26.57
C MET A 167 -9.40 16.00 25.79
N THR A 168 -8.36 15.30 26.27
CA THR A 168 -7.00 15.47 25.71
C THR A 168 -6.80 14.67 24.44
N ASP A 169 -7.40 13.48 24.36
CA ASP A 169 -7.13 12.56 23.25
C ASP A 169 -8.19 12.71 22.16
N LEU A 170 -9.45 12.93 22.56
CA LEU A 170 -10.59 13.02 21.63
C LEU A 170 -11.07 14.44 21.36
N LYS A 171 -10.54 15.44 22.08
CA LYS A 171 -10.89 16.87 21.95
C LYS A 171 -12.39 17.17 22.14
N ILE A 172 -13.07 16.36 22.95
CA ILE A 172 -14.48 16.56 23.30
C ILE A 172 -14.54 17.52 24.50
N ASP A 173 -14.84 18.78 24.19
CA ASP A 173 -15.01 19.85 25.17
C ASP A 173 -16.34 19.78 25.93
N SER A 174 -16.56 20.72 26.84
CA SER A 174 -17.73 20.76 27.71
C SER A 174 -19.06 20.91 26.96
N VAL A 175 -19.06 21.55 25.79
CA VAL A 175 -20.28 21.76 24.99
C VAL A 175 -20.68 20.45 24.30
N TYR A 176 -19.71 19.77 23.69
CA TYR A 176 -19.96 18.48 23.05
C TYR A 176 -20.33 17.37 24.04
N ARG A 177 -19.88 17.47 25.30
CA ARG A 177 -20.30 16.54 26.37
C ARG A 177 -21.77 16.66 26.71
N VAL A 178 -22.32 17.87 26.74
CA VAL A 178 -23.75 18.10 27.03
C VAL A 178 -24.60 17.52 25.89
N GLU A 179 -24.20 17.75 24.64
CA GLU A 179 -24.88 17.19 23.47
C GLU A 179 -24.80 15.66 23.43
N LEU A 180 -23.64 15.10 23.79
CA LEU A 180 -23.46 13.65 23.89
C LEU A 180 -24.36 13.04 24.99
N LEU A 181 -24.48 13.69 26.14
CA LEU A 181 -25.34 13.25 27.24
C LEU A 181 -26.82 13.22 26.82
N ALA A 182 -27.30 14.27 26.14
CA ALA A 182 -28.67 14.32 25.63
C ALA A 182 -28.97 13.14 24.67
N GLN A 183 -28.03 12.79 23.79
CA GLN A 183 -28.19 11.67 22.85
C GLN A 183 -28.05 10.28 23.48
N ILE A 184 -27.52 10.19 24.70
CA ILE A 184 -27.44 8.94 25.49
C ILE A 184 -28.73 8.75 26.30
N GLU A 185 -29.35 9.82 26.76
CA GLU A 185 -30.57 9.78 27.59
C GLU A 185 -31.86 9.48 26.80
N GLU A 186 -31.92 9.78 25.49
CA GLU A 186 -32.93 9.24 24.55
C GLU A 186 -32.77 7.72 24.29
#